data_AF-A0A424R2X5-F1
#
_entry.id   AF-A0A424R2X5-F1
#
_cell.length_a   1.000
_cell.length_b   1.000
_cell.length_c   1.000
_cell.angle_alpha   90.00
_cell.angle_beta   90.00
_cell.angle_gamma   90.00
#
_symmetry.space_group_name_H-M   'P 1'
#
loop_
_entity.id
_entity.type
_entity.pdbx_description
1 polymer ?
#
loop_
_entity_poly.entity_id
_entity_poly.type
_entity_poly.pdbx_seq_one_letter_code
_entity_poly.pdbx_strand_id
1 'polypeptide(L)'
;MKLHTLLPTIVGILSVVMLGAVPSTINYQGVLTDAHGNPFVGSNDIIVQLFTSDTPSEGETSLFSQSFAGVQSDSNGIYSIQIGDSNGTLQVILESYEDLWLELTINSNTLSPRHKVNAVPYALHAESANRLINAESSNISGSLYVESNLDVSGNATFDGSVSINSGILIGGNSLQDSDYRFKDNIKTITGAVDKVKQLRGVEYTLKSNGKDSVGVIAQEVEEVYPQLVHTSDERLGVTDAKAVNYSSLIGVLIEAVKEQQSQIEALKTQVNELQEDNINTENASTNLVVLGAND
;
A
#
# COMPACT_ATOMS: atom_id res chain seq x y z
N MET A 1 36.07 -51.23 -39.03
CA MET A 1 34.79 -50.57 -39.34
C MET A 1 34.43 -49.69 -38.14
N LYS A 2 34.80 -48.41 -38.17
CA LYS A 2 34.60 -47.48 -37.03
C LYS A 2 33.37 -46.63 -37.33
N LEU A 3 32.41 -46.66 -36.42
CA LEU A 3 31.15 -45.92 -36.47
C LEU A 3 31.39 -44.52 -35.90
N HIS A 4 31.10 -43.47 -36.67
CA HIS A 4 31.10 -42.09 -36.18
C HIS A 4 29.66 -41.68 -35.83
N THR A 5 29.44 -41.41 -34.54
CA THR A 5 28.24 -40.80 -33.99
C THR A 5 28.29 -39.28 -34.21
N LEU A 6 27.33 -38.75 -34.96
CA LEU A 6 27.06 -37.32 -35.09
C LEU A 6 26.22 -36.86 -33.88
N LEU A 7 26.75 -35.92 -33.08
CA LEU A 7 25.93 -35.10 -32.18
C LEU A 7 25.42 -33.87 -32.95
N PRO A 8 24.14 -33.48 -32.83
CA PRO A 8 23.69 -32.19 -33.30
C PRO A 8 24.00 -31.14 -32.22
N THR A 9 24.76 -30.11 -32.59
CA THR A 9 24.93 -28.87 -31.85
C THR A 9 23.62 -28.08 -31.93
N ILE A 10 22.89 -27.96 -30.82
CA ILE A 10 21.77 -27.01 -30.68
C ILE A 10 22.39 -25.63 -30.47
N VAL A 11 22.35 -24.79 -31.51
CA VAL A 11 22.61 -23.35 -31.41
C VAL A 11 21.30 -22.71 -30.93
N GLY A 12 21.19 -22.50 -29.63
CA GLY A 12 20.14 -21.65 -29.06
C GLY A 12 20.46 -20.20 -29.32
N ILE A 13 19.79 -19.59 -30.31
CA ILE A 13 19.79 -18.13 -30.47
C ILE A 13 18.90 -17.58 -29.36
N LEU A 14 19.52 -17.13 -28.28
CA LEU A 14 18.85 -16.32 -27.27
C LEU A 14 18.72 -14.91 -27.82
N SER A 15 17.59 -14.63 -28.48
CA SER A 15 17.23 -13.28 -28.87
C SER A 15 16.93 -12.48 -27.61
N VAL A 16 17.93 -11.78 -27.08
CA VAL A 16 17.69 -10.67 -26.15
C VAL A 16 16.99 -9.61 -26.98
N VAL A 17 15.68 -9.45 -26.77
CA VAL A 17 14.98 -8.26 -27.21
C VAL A 17 15.51 -7.15 -26.32
N MET A 18 16.51 -6.41 -26.80
CA MET A 18 16.81 -5.12 -26.21
C MET A 18 15.57 -4.26 -26.41
N LEU A 19 14.91 -3.91 -25.30
CA LEU A 19 13.95 -2.83 -25.27
C LEU A 19 14.71 -1.58 -25.72
N GLY A 20 14.57 -1.20 -26.99
CA GLY A 20 15.10 0.06 -27.49
C GLY A 20 14.39 1.17 -26.73
N ALA A 21 15.13 1.87 -25.86
CA ALA A 21 14.67 3.16 -25.35
C ALA A 21 14.30 4.02 -26.57
N VAL A 22 13.07 4.54 -26.60
CA VAL A 22 12.65 5.44 -27.68
C VAL A 22 13.55 6.68 -27.58
N PRO A 23 14.35 7.02 -28.61
CA PRO A 23 15.30 8.12 -28.48
C PRO A 23 14.58 9.44 -28.25
N SER A 24 14.81 10.04 -27.07
CA SER A 24 14.33 11.36 -26.69
C SER A 24 15.16 12.43 -27.42
N THR A 25 14.77 12.73 -28.65
CA THR A 25 15.51 13.64 -29.52
C THR A 25 14.70 14.88 -29.90
N ILE A 26 15.39 16.00 -30.07
CA ILE A 26 14.85 17.28 -30.52
C ILE A 26 15.37 17.56 -31.92
N ASN A 27 14.46 17.86 -32.85
CA ASN A 27 14.87 18.37 -34.16
C ASN A 27 15.25 19.84 -34.05
N TYR A 28 16.43 20.19 -34.56
CA TYR A 28 16.92 21.57 -34.61
C TYR A 28 17.36 21.91 -36.03
N GLN A 29 16.90 23.06 -36.54
CA GLN A 29 17.21 23.55 -37.87
C GLN A 29 17.76 24.98 -37.78
N GLY A 30 18.76 25.28 -38.60
CA GLY A 30 19.35 26.62 -38.72
C GLY A 30 19.71 26.94 -40.16
N VAL A 31 20.03 28.22 -40.40
CA VAL A 31 20.51 28.71 -41.70
C VAL A 31 21.94 29.20 -41.53
N LEU A 32 22.84 28.72 -42.39
CA LEU A 32 24.22 29.18 -42.46
C LEU A 32 24.37 30.14 -43.63
N THR A 33 24.98 31.28 -43.36
CA THR A 33 25.35 32.27 -44.37
C THR A 33 26.84 32.55 -44.33
N ASP A 34 27.41 32.94 -45.47
CA ASP A 34 28.75 33.50 -45.53
C ASP A 34 28.78 34.93 -44.95
N ALA A 35 29.99 35.54 -44.94
CA ALA A 35 30.19 36.90 -44.44
C ALA A 35 29.45 38.00 -45.24
N HIS A 36 28.93 37.66 -46.43
CA HIS A 36 28.16 38.56 -47.29
C HIS A 36 26.65 38.29 -47.20
N GLY A 37 26.22 37.36 -46.34
CA GLY A 37 24.82 36.98 -46.16
C GLY A 37 24.28 36.01 -47.21
N ASN A 38 25.13 35.45 -48.09
CA ASN A 38 24.69 34.43 -49.03
C ASN A 38 24.59 33.07 -48.33
N PRO A 39 23.65 32.19 -48.73
CA PRO A 39 23.59 30.83 -48.22
C PRO A 39 24.92 30.07 -48.33
N PHE A 40 25.38 29.52 -47.21
CA PHE A 40 26.58 28.68 -47.19
C PHE A 40 26.18 27.23 -47.44
N VAL A 41 26.60 26.66 -48.57
CA VAL A 41 26.35 25.27 -48.97
C VAL A 41 27.62 24.45 -48.74
N GLY A 42 27.54 23.43 -47.89
CA GLY A 42 28.70 22.57 -47.64
C GLY A 42 28.58 21.69 -46.41
N SER A 43 29.70 21.05 -46.10
CA SER A 43 29.88 20.19 -44.94
C SER A 43 30.30 21.00 -43.73
N ASN A 44 29.60 20.86 -42.61
CA ASN A 44 29.82 21.64 -41.40
C ASN A 44 29.96 20.73 -40.17
N ASP A 45 30.92 21.05 -39.31
CA ASP A 45 31.02 20.43 -37.99
C ASP A 45 30.28 21.31 -36.98
N ILE A 46 29.32 20.73 -36.26
CA ILE A 46 28.41 21.44 -35.35
C ILE A 46 28.53 20.82 -33.96
N ILE A 47 28.84 21.64 -32.96
CA ILE A 47 28.79 21.26 -31.55
C ILE A 47 27.62 22.00 -30.91
N VAL A 48 26.80 21.23 -30.21
CA VAL A 48 25.65 21.71 -29.46
C VAL A 48 25.97 21.59 -27.97
N GLN A 49 25.78 22.68 -27.23
CA GLN A 49 25.93 22.69 -25.78
C GLN A 49 24.74 23.34 -25.08
N LEU A 50 24.42 22.85 -23.88
CA LEU A 50 23.39 23.44 -23.01
C LEU A 50 23.97 24.01 -21.73
N PHE A 51 23.44 25.16 -21.34
CA PHE A 51 23.83 25.93 -20.15
C PHE A 51 22.60 26.45 -19.40
N THR A 52 22.80 26.88 -18.15
CA THR A 52 21.75 27.50 -17.32
C THR A 52 21.67 29.02 -17.45
N SER A 53 22.59 29.63 -18.21
CA SER A 53 22.71 31.09 -18.38
C SER A 53 22.85 31.51 -19.84
N ASP A 54 22.39 32.73 -20.16
CA ASP A 54 22.41 33.33 -21.49
C ASP A 54 23.79 33.86 -21.92
N THR A 55 24.67 34.16 -20.95
CA THR A 55 26.02 34.67 -21.18
C THR A 55 27.10 33.74 -20.61
N PRO A 56 28.15 33.40 -21.38
CA PRO A 56 29.25 32.57 -20.89
C PRO A 56 29.91 33.16 -19.65
N SER A 57 30.15 32.33 -18.65
CA SER A 57 30.91 32.68 -17.44
C SER A 57 32.28 31.98 -17.42
N GLU A 58 33.30 32.62 -16.83
CA GLU A 58 34.62 32.02 -16.71
C GLU A 58 34.56 30.72 -15.89
N GLY A 59 34.99 29.60 -16.48
CA GLY A 59 34.94 28.28 -15.85
C GLY A 59 33.59 27.55 -15.91
N GLU A 60 32.61 28.09 -16.64
CA GLU A 60 31.30 27.44 -16.82
C GLU A 60 31.42 26.11 -17.58
N THR A 61 30.79 25.05 -17.04
CA THR A 61 30.73 23.74 -17.68
C THR A 61 29.37 23.53 -18.34
N SER A 62 29.36 22.98 -19.56
CA SER A 62 28.12 22.60 -20.22
C SER A 62 27.44 21.43 -19.51
N LEU A 63 26.11 21.51 -19.40
CA LEU A 63 25.28 20.43 -18.84
C LEU A 63 25.18 19.26 -19.83
N PHE A 64 25.15 19.59 -21.11
CA PHE A 64 25.08 18.66 -22.22
C PHE A 64 26.04 19.12 -23.31
N SER A 65 26.68 18.16 -24.00
CA SER A 65 27.49 18.44 -25.18
C SER A 65 27.34 17.31 -26.19
N GLN A 66 27.07 17.66 -27.44
CA GLN A 66 26.96 16.72 -28.55
C GLN A 66 27.58 17.31 -29.82
N SER A 67 28.41 16.51 -30.48
CA SER A 67 29.09 16.90 -31.72
C SER A 67 28.52 16.14 -32.91
N PHE A 68 28.30 16.87 -34.00
CA PHE A 68 27.87 16.37 -35.29
C PHE A 68 28.94 16.73 -36.31
N ALA A 69 29.53 15.71 -36.93
CA ALA A 69 30.53 15.91 -37.98
C ALA A 69 29.89 15.85 -39.37
N GLY A 70 30.33 16.72 -40.27
CA GLY A 70 29.95 16.66 -41.68
C GLY A 70 28.48 16.91 -42.00
N VAL A 71 27.78 17.72 -41.21
CA VAL A 71 26.38 18.12 -41.44
C VAL A 71 26.28 18.94 -42.72
N GLN A 72 25.48 18.47 -43.69
CA GLN A 72 25.28 19.16 -44.96
C GLN A 72 24.26 20.29 -44.83
N SER A 73 24.60 21.47 -45.34
CA SER A 73 23.63 22.55 -45.59
C SER A 73 23.15 22.51 -47.05
N ASP A 74 21.86 22.77 -47.27
CA ASP A 74 21.23 22.75 -48.59
C ASP A 74 21.53 24.03 -49.42
N SER A 75 20.95 24.15 -50.62
CA SER A 75 21.13 25.32 -51.50
C SER A 75 20.63 26.64 -50.91
N ASN A 76 19.83 26.59 -49.84
CA ASN A 76 19.34 27.74 -49.08
C ASN A 76 20.13 27.93 -47.78
N GLY A 77 21.21 27.16 -47.57
CA GLY A 77 22.06 27.23 -46.37
C GLY A 77 21.44 26.54 -45.17
N ILE A 78 20.33 25.84 -45.34
CA ILE A 78 19.58 25.22 -44.24
C ILE A 78 20.25 23.91 -43.86
N TYR A 79 20.50 23.72 -42.57
CA TYR A 79 20.95 22.44 -42.00
C TYR A 79 19.93 21.95 -40.97
N SER A 80 19.85 20.63 -40.80
CA SER A 80 19.01 20.00 -39.78
C SER A 80 19.82 18.99 -39.00
N ILE A 81 19.72 19.03 -37.68
CA ILE A 81 20.30 18.05 -36.76
C ILE A 81 19.23 17.54 -35.79
N GLN A 82 19.46 16.35 -35.26
CA GLN A 82 18.62 15.77 -34.24
C GLN A 82 19.45 15.65 -32.96
N ILE A 83 19.14 16.48 -31.97
CA ILE A 83 19.87 16.62 -30.71
C ILE A 83 19.29 15.63 -29.71
N GLY A 84 20.13 14.86 -29.05
CA GLY A 84 19.73 13.86 -28.07
C GLY A 84 20.52 12.57 -28.23
N ASP A 85 20.42 11.73 -27.21
CA ASP A 85 21.14 10.48 -27.11
C ASP A 85 20.19 9.34 -26.74
N SER A 86 20.59 8.11 -27.08
CA SER A 86 19.84 6.90 -26.74
C SER A 86 19.83 6.57 -25.24
N ASN A 87 20.63 7.28 -24.43
CA ASN A 87 20.74 7.06 -22.99
C ASN A 87 19.82 8.00 -22.20
N GLY A 88 19.08 8.90 -22.86
CA GLY A 88 18.15 9.84 -22.23
C GLY A 88 18.82 11.00 -21.48
N THR A 89 20.12 11.29 -21.70
CA THR A 89 20.83 12.34 -20.96
C THR A 89 20.21 13.71 -21.20
N LEU A 90 19.90 14.01 -22.47
CA LEU A 90 19.20 15.24 -22.83
C LEU A 90 17.84 15.37 -22.12
N GLN A 91 17.08 14.28 -22.02
CA GLN A 91 15.77 14.27 -21.35
C GLN A 91 15.89 14.62 -19.86
N VAL A 92 16.83 13.98 -19.16
CA VAL A 92 17.09 14.27 -17.73
C VAL A 92 17.43 15.74 -17.52
N ILE A 93 18.24 16.34 -18.41
CA ILE A 93 18.62 17.76 -18.30
C ILE A 93 17.42 18.67 -18.56
N LEU A 94 16.61 18.39 -19.58
CA LEU A 94 15.39 19.16 -19.86
C LEU A 94 14.36 19.09 -18.71
N GLU A 95 14.34 17.99 -17.95
CA GLU A 95 13.46 17.81 -16.79
C GLU A 95 14.01 18.47 -15.51
N SER A 96 15.33 18.62 -15.40
CA SER A 96 15.98 19.10 -14.18
C SER A 96 16.16 20.62 -14.10
N TYR A 97 16.07 21.33 -15.22
CA TYR A 97 16.38 22.76 -15.30
C TYR A 97 15.25 23.54 -15.97
N GLU A 98 14.73 24.57 -15.29
CA GLU A 98 13.66 25.44 -15.80
C GLU A 98 14.13 26.40 -16.89
N ASP A 99 15.36 26.90 -16.78
CA ASP A 99 15.99 27.79 -17.74
C ASP A 99 17.21 27.10 -18.38
N LEU A 100 17.11 26.85 -19.69
CA LEU A 100 18.18 26.28 -20.49
C LEU A 100 18.49 27.17 -21.70
N TRP A 101 19.77 27.27 -22.01
CA TRP A 101 20.31 28.09 -23.08
C TRP A 101 21.20 27.25 -23.99
N LEU A 102 20.93 27.29 -25.28
CA LEU A 102 21.63 26.60 -26.33
C LEU A 102 22.79 27.45 -26.85
N GLU A 103 23.97 26.85 -26.88
CA GLU A 103 25.14 27.39 -27.55
C GLU A 103 25.52 26.49 -28.72
N LEU A 104 25.84 27.09 -29.86
CA LEU A 104 26.26 26.41 -31.06
C LEU A 104 27.68 26.81 -31.42
N THR A 105 28.52 25.82 -31.69
CA THR A 105 29.83 26.06 -32.32
C THR A 105 29.85 25.40 -33.69
N ILE A 106 30.02 26.19 -34.74
CA ILE A 106 30.01 25.73 -36.14
C ILE A 106 31.37 26.01 -36.76
N ASN A 107 32.04 24.97 -37.27
CA ASN A 107 33.37 25.06 -37.87
C ASN A 107 34.36 25.87 -36.99
N SER A 108 34.36 25.56 -35.69
CA SER A 108 35.15 26.23 -34.64
C SER A 108 34.74 27.67 -34.27
N ASN A 109 33.63 28.19 -34.80
CA ASN A 109 33.09 29.50 -34.43
C ASN A 109 31.88 29.34 -33.49
N THR A 110 32.00 29.82 -32.25
CA THR A 110 30.92 29.82 -31.28
C THR A 110 29.97 30.99 -31.54
N LEU A 111 28.68 30.68 -31.68
CA LEU A 111 27.62 31.66 -31.90
C LEU A 111 27.20 32.31 -30.58
N SER A 112 26.98 33.63 -30.64
CA SER A 112 26.51 34.46 -29.52
C SER A 112 25.44 35.44 -30.02
N PRO A 113 24.40 35.76 -29.22
CA PRO A 113 24.12 35.26 -27.87
C PRO A 113 23.59 33.83 -27.86
N ARG A 114 23.62 33.16 -26.69
CA ARG A 114 22.98 31.84 -26.53
C ARG A 114 21.47 31.97 -26.74
N HIS A 115 20.86 30.92 -27.28
CA HIS A 115 19.43 30.92 -27.56
C HIS A 115 18.67 30.20 -26.46
N LYS A 116 17.66 30.84 -25.86
CA LYS A 116 16.83 30.20 -24.84
C LYS A 116 16.10 29.00 -25.44
N VAL A 117 16.27 27.84 -24.82
CA VAL A 117 15.50 26.64 -25.11
C VAL A 117 14.21 26.74 -24.32
N ASN A 118 13.15 27.22 -24.97
CA ASN A 118 11.80 27.07 -24.44
C ASN A 118 11.40 25.61 -24.66
N ALA A 119 11.77 24.72 -23.74
CA ALA A 119 11.27 23.36 -23.78
C ALA A 119 9.73 23.43 -23.73
N VAL A 120 9.05 22.83 -24.71
CA VAL A 120 7.62 22.53 -24.58
C VAL A 120 7.53 21.20 -23.84
N PRO A 121 7.26 21.14 -22.52
CA PRO A 121 7.38 19.92 -21.75
C PRO A 121 5.99 19.37 -21.44
N TYR A 122 5.19 19.10 -22.48
CA TYR A 122 3.91 18.42 -22.30
C TYR A 122 3.94 16.94 -22.71
N ALA A 123 4.91 16.50 -23.54
CA ALA A 123 5.01 15.10 -23.94
C ALA A 123 5.87 14.24 -22.99
N LEU A 124 6.89 14.80 -22.34
CA LEU A 124 7.80 14.07 -21.45
C LEU A 124 7.17 13.74 -20.07
N HIS A 125 6.25 14.58 -19.58
CA HIS A 125 5.50 14.31 -18.34
C HIS A 125 4.53 13.11 -18.45
N ALA A 126 4.14 12.71 -19.66
CA ALA A 126 3.31 11.52 -19.86
C ALA A 126 4.11 10.22 -19.68
N GLU A 127 5.42 10.23 -19.90
CA GLU A 127 6.27 9.06 -19.72
C GLU A 127 6.57 8.79 -18.23
N SER A 128 6.75 9.83 -17.42
CA SER A 128 6.83 9.69 -15.95
C SER A 128 5.53 9.17 -15.33
N ALA A 129 4.37 9.44 -15.94
CA ALA A 129 3.09 8.86 -15.52
C ALA A 129 2.91 7.40 -16.01
N ASN A 130 3.53 7.02 -17.14
CA ASN A 130 3.37 5.69 -17.75
C ASN A 130 4.31 4.61 -17.17
N ARG A 131 5.35 5.00 -16.42
CA ARG A 131 6.28 4.05 -15.79
C ARG A 131 5.68 3.26 -14.62
N LEU A 132 4.51 3.63 -14.09
CA LEU A 132 3.84 2.85 -13.05
C LEU A 132 3.07 1.63 -13.59
N ILE A 133 2.79 1.57 -14.91
CA ILE A 133 1.97 0.51 -15.51
C ILE A 133 2.74 -0.81 -15.67
N ASN A 134 4.08 -0.78 -15.69
CA ASN A 134 4.93 -1.97 -15.96
C ASN A 134 6.07 -2.17 -14.96
N ALA A 135 6.10 -1.46 -13.83
CA ALA A 135 7.14 -1.66 -12.82
C ALA A 135 6.82 -2.91 -11.98
N GLU A 136 7.78 -3.84 -11.84
CA GLU A 136 7.65 -5.01 -10.96
C GLU A 136 7.44 -4.61 -9.48
N SER A 137 7.95 -3.45 -9.09
CA SER A 137 7.71 -2.84 -7.79
C SER A 137 7.73 -1.31 -7.90
N SER A 138 6.86 -0.66 -7.12
CA SER A 138 6.84 0.79 -6.94
C SER A 138 6.86 1.09 -5.46
N ASN A 139 7.76 1.97 -5.03
CA ASN A 139 7.87 2.39 -3.64
C ASN A 139 7.45 3.85 -3.51
N ILE A 140 6.60 4.15 -2.53
CA ILE A 140 6.19 5.51 -2.20
C ILE A 140 6.75 5.82 -0.81
N SER A 141 7.72 6.75 -0.72
CA SER A 141 8.37 7.14 0.54
C SER A 141 7.54 8.09 1.41
N GLY A 142 6.23 8.16 1.17
CA GLY A 142 5.29 9.07 1.82
C GLY A 142 3.87 8.51 1.79
N SER A 143 2.89 9.39 1.87
CA SER A 143 1.48 8.99 1.84
C SER A 143 1.01 8.70 0.41
N LEU A 144 0.31 7.58 0.22
CA LEU A 144 -0.51 7.32 -0.96
C LEU A 144 -1.95 7.78 -0.66
N TYR A 145 -2.44 8.73 -1.45
CA TYR A 145 -3.84 9.15 -1.42
C TYR A 145 -4.57 8.60 -2.65
N VAL A 146 -5.64 7.83 -2.43
CA VAL A 146 -6.46 7.24 -3.49
C VAL A 146 -7.85 7.85 -3.41
N GLU A 147 -8.25 8.61 -4.43
CA GLU A 147 -9.54 9.33 -4.44
C GLU A 147 -10.76 8.41 -4.56
N SER A 148 -10.60 7.26 -5.21
CA SER A 148 -11.66 6.29 -5.44
C SER A 148 -11.31 4.96 -4.77
N ASN A 149 -11.06 3.91 -5.55
CA ASN A 149 -10.84 2.57 -5.03
C ASN A 149 -9.36 2.19 -5.17
N LEU A 150 -8.86 1.48 -4.16
CA LEU A 150 -7.63 0.70 -4.24
C LEU A 150 -8.02 -0.77 -4.43
N ASP A 151 -7.71 -1.33 -5.59
CA ASP A 151 -7.88 -2.76 -5.88
C ASP A 151 -6.52 -3.47 -5.69
N VAL A 152 -6.51 -4.53 -4.87
CA VAL A 152 -5.33 -5.35 -4.59
C VAL A 152 -5.66 -6.78 -4.94
N SER A 153 -5.16 -7.26 -6.08
CA SER A 153 -5.40 -8.62 -6.57
C SER A 153 -4.58 -9.69 -5.82
N GLY A 154 -3.52 -9.28 -5.12
CA GLY A 154 -2.64 -10.12 -4.33
C GLY A 154 -2.79 -9.90 -2.82
N ASN A 155 -1.67 -9.98 -2.10
CA ASN A 155 -1.65 -9.75 -0.66
C ASN A 155 -1.41 -8.26 -0.35
N ALA A 156 -2.07 -7.76 0.69
CA ALA A 156 -1.76 -6.48 1.32
C ALA A 156 -1.20 -6.73 2.72
N THR A 157 -0.02 -6.18 3.03
CA THR A 157 0.60 -6.23 4.35
C THR A 157 0.65 -4.82 4.92
N PHE A 158 0.24 -4.67 6.18
CA PHE A 158 0.28 -3.41 6.91
C PHE A 158 1.05 -3.63 8.22
N ASP A 159 2.19 -2.95 8.39
CA ASP A 159 2.97 -3.02 9.63
C ASP A 159 2.37 -2.12 10.73
N GLY A 160 1.58 -1.12 10.32
CA GLY A 160 0.85 -0.21 11.20
C GLY A 160 -0.63 -0.59 11.37
N SER A 161 -1.36 0.26 12.08
CA SER A 161 -2.81 0.10 12.25
C SER A 161 -3.60 0.46 10.99
N VAL A 162 -4.70 -0.25 10.76
CA VAL A 162 -5.66 0.05 9.69
C VAL A 162 -6.95 0.62 10.32
N SER A 163 -7.34 1.82 9.91
CA SER A 163 -8.60 2.47 10.33
C SER A 163 -9.63 2.40 9.22
N ILE A 164 -10.85 1.92 9.53
CA ILE A 164 -11.91 1.67 8.55
C ILE A 164 -13.20 2.30 9.06
N ASN A 165 -13.76 3.24 8.30
CA ASN A 165 -14.91 4.05 8.72
C ASN A 165 -16.26 3.36 8.50
N SER A 166 -16.38 2.53 7.45
CA SER A 166 -17.66 1.91 7.08
C SER A 166 -17.78 0.47 7.56
N GLY A 167 -16.92 -0.42 7.09
CA GLY A 167 -16.95 -1.83 7.47
C GLY A 167 -15.99 -2.68 6.66
N ILE A 168 -15.82 -3.93 7.11
CA ILE A 168 -14.98 -4.95 6.46
C ILE A 168 -15.88 -6.12 6.09
N LEU A 169 -15.85 -6.55 4.84
CA LEU A 169 -16.45 -7.80 4.39
C LEU A 169 -15.33 -8.81 4.12
N ILE A 170 -15.34 -9.94 4.82
CA ILE A 170 -14.31 -10.98 4.70
C ILE A 170 -14.97 -12.23 4.10
N GLY A 171 -14.53 -12.65 2.91
CA GLY A 171 -15.04 -13.87 2.26
C GLY A 171 -14.50 -15.18 2.86
N GLY A 172 -13.46 -15.09 3.69
CA GLY A 172 -12.82 -16.22 4.40
C GLY A 172 -12.75 -15.99 5.92
N ASN A 173 -11.63 -16.41 6.53
CA ASN A 173 -11.45 -16.33 7.99
C ASN A 173 -10.74 -15.03 8.40
N SER A 174 -11.10 -14.52 9.59
CA SER A 174 -10.29 -13.54 10.33
C SER A 174 -9.47 -14.31 11.38
N LEU A 175 -8.16 -14.42 11.15
CA LEU A 175 -7.24 -15.07 12.08
C LEU A 175 -6.57 -14.01 12.96
N GLN A 176 -6.49 -14.29 14.25
CA GLN A 176 -5.83 -13.43 15.24
C GLN A 176 -4.77 -14.26 15.96
N ASP A 177 -3.57 -13.70 16.12
CA ASP A 177 -2.48 -14.39 16.80
C ASP A 177 -2.85 -14.72 18.25
N SER A 178 -2.74 -15.99 18.62
CA SER A 178 -3.13 -16.47 19.94
C SER A 178 -2.18 -17.50 20.54
N ASP A 179 -0.99 -17.69 19.95
CA ASP A 179 0.03 -18.64 20.42
C ASP A 179 0.45 -18.33 21.86
N TYR A 180 0.65 -19.37 22.68
CA TYR A 180 1.01 -19.20 24.09
C TYR A 180 2.36 -18.49 24.26
N ARG A 181 3.26 -18.59 23.26
CA ARG A 181 4.58 -17.95 23.27
C ARG A 181 4.52 -16.43 23.12
N PHE A 182 3.39 -15.91 22.63
CA PHE A 182 3.15 -14.46 22.53
C PHE A 182 2.47 -13.89 23.77
N LYS A 183 2.31 -14.69 24.84
CA LYS A 183 1.59 -14.31 26.05
C LYS A 183 2.46 -14.56 27.26
N ASP A 184 2.35 -13.67 28.24
CA ASP A 184 2.96 -13.81 29.55
C ASP A 184 1.89 -13.61 30.63
N ASN A 185 2.17 -14.04 31.87
CA ASN A 185 1.27 -13.88 33.02
C ASN A 185 -0.14 -14.45 32.79
N ILE A 186 -0.24 -15.61 32.13
CA ILE A 186 -1.50 -16.26 31.78
C ILE A 186 -2.23 -16.70 33.05
N LYS A 187 -3.44 -16.19 33.26
CA LYS A 187 -4.34 -16.54 34.37
C LYS A 187 -5.72 -16.89 33.83
N THR A 188 -6.34 -17.92 34.39
CA THR A 188 -7.74 -18.25 34.11
C THR A 188 -8.66 -17.15 34.61
N ILE A 189 -9.69 -16.82 33.84
CA ILE A 189 -10.70 -15.84 34.23
C ILE A 189 -11.60 -16.48 35.28
N THR A 190 -11.70 -15.86 36.45
CA THR A 190 -12.57 -16.29 37.56
C THR A 190 -13.69 -15.28 37.79
N GLY A 191 -14.82 -15.74 38.36
CA GLY A 191 -16.00 -14.90 38.58
C GLY A 191 -16.57 -14.38 37.27
N ALA A 192 -16.50 -15.19 36.22
CA ALA A 192 -16.85 -14.80 34.87
C ALA A 192 -18.36 -14.54 34.74
N VAL A 193 -19.19 -15.36 35.39
CA VAL A 193 -20.65 -15.15 35.42
C VAL A 193 -21.01 -13.80 36.05
N ASP A 194 -20.41 -13.46 37.19
CA ASP A 194 -20.69 -12.19 37.88
C ASP A 194 -20.20 -10.97 37.10
N LYS A 195 -19.09 -11.10 36.37
CA LYS A 195 -18.60 -10.04 35.47
C LYS A 195 -19.49 -9.88 34.24
N VAL A 196 -19.93 -10.97 33.60
CA VAL A 196 -20.85 -10.90 32.45
C VAL A 196 -22.21 -10.32 32.87
N LYS A 197 -22.70 -10.63 34.07
CA LYS A 197 -23.95 -10.06 34.61
C LYS A 197 -23.91 -8.54 34.81
N GLN A 198 -22.73 -7.94 34.90
CA GLN A 198 -22.57 -6.48 34.96
C GLN A 198 -22.64 -5.83 33.57
N LEU A 199 -22.47 -6.60 32.50
CA LEU A 199 -22.54 -6.12 31.14
C LEU A 199 -23.97 -6.24 30.60
N ARG A 200 -24.42 -5.21 29.87
CA ARG A 200 -25.74 -5.21 29.24
C ARG A 200 -25.64 -5.37 27.73
N GLY A 201 -26.33 -6.36 27.20
CA GLY A 201 -26.65 -6.43 25.78
C GLY A 201 -27.73 -5.39 25.45
N VAL A 202 -27.49 -4.58 24.43
CA VAL A 202 -28.38 -3.47 24.04
C VAL A 202 -28.76 -3.56 22.56
N GLU A 203 -30.00 -3.21 22.26
CA GLU A 203 -30.45 -2.87 20.91
C GLU A 203 -30.36 -1.35 20.73
N TYR A 204 -29.90 -0.90 19.57
CA TYR A 204 -29.74 0.53 19.28
C TYR A 204 -29.81 0.79 17.77
N THR A 205 -30.10 2.03 17.42
CA THR A 205 -30.04 2.51 16.03
C THR A 205 -28.79 3.34 15.84
N LEU A 206 -27.97 3.01 14.83
CA LEU A 206 -26.74 3.74 14.52
C LEU A 206 -27.05 5.17 14.08
N LYS A 207 -26.44 6.16 14.73
CA LYS A 207 -26.57 7.58 14.34
C LYS A 207 -26.00 7.87 12.94
N SER A 208 -25.04 7.07 12.48
CA SER A 208 -24.34 7.28 11.21
C SER A 208 -25.19 6.93 9.98
N ASN A 209 -26.07 5.93 10.07
CA ASN A 209 -26.82 5.43 8.92
C ASN A 209 -28.27 5.01 9.24
N GLY A 210 -28.74 5.17 10.48
CA GLY A 210 -30.09 4.82 10.89
C GLY A 210 -30.38 3.32 10.95
N LYS A 211 -29.35 2.46 10.91
CA LYS A 211 -29.54 1.01 10.93
C LYS A 211 -29.69 0.49 12.36
N ASP A 212 -30.72 -0.31 12.59
CA ASP A 212 -30.89 -1.05 13.84
C ASP A 212 -29.81 -2.12 14.00
N SER A 213 -29.29 -2.25 15.22
CA SER A 213 -28.13 -3.06 15.56
C SER A 213 -28.20 -3.51 17.02
N VAL A 214 -27.39 -4.51 17.35
CA VAL A 214 -27.26 -5.04 18.71
C VAL A 214 -25.80 -5.09 19.11
N GLY A 215 -25.52 -4.97 20.40
CA GLY A 215 -24.15 -5.00 20.90
C GLY A 215 -24.06 -4.63 22.37
N VAL A 216 -22.94 -4.02 22.74
CA VAL A 216 -22.65 -3.55 24.10
C VAL A 216 -22.28 -2.06 24.10
N ILE A 217 -22.42 -1.41 25.24
CA ILE A 217 -21.95 -0.03 25.45
C ILE A 217 -20.49 -0.06 25.92
N ALA A 218 -19.59 0.61 25.19
CA ALA A 218 -18.16 0.56 25.46
C ALA A 218 -17.80 1.06 26.87
N GLN A 219 -18.52 2.06 27.38
CA GLN A 219 -18.34 2.62 28.71
C GLN A 219 -18.69 1.60 29.81
N GLU A 220 -19.79 0.86 29.64
CA GLU A 220 -20.19 -0.21 30.57
C GLU A 220 -19.17 -1.36 30.54
N VAL A 221 -18.61 -1.69 29.37
CA VAL A 221 -17.52 -2.67 29.25
C VAL A 221 -16.25 -2.18 29.94
N GLU A 222 -15.91 -0.90 29.83
CA GLU A 222 -14.70 -0.32 30.42
C GLU A 222 -14.69 -0.41 31.96
N GLU A 223 -15.84 -0.28 32.61
CA GLU A 223 -15.96 -0.42 34.07
C GLU A 223 -15.58 -1.82 34.57
N VAL A 224 -15.81 -2.86 33.76
CA VAL A 224 -15.57 -4.26 34.13
C VAL A 224 -14.27 -4.82 33.53
N TYR A 225 -13.98 -4.45 32.28
CA TYR A 225 -12.87 -4.94 31.47
C TYR A 225 -12.23 -3.78 30.68
N PRO A 226 -11.54 -2.85 31.35
CA PRO A 226 -10.94 -1.68 30.70
C PRO A 226 -9.94 -2.06 29.61
N GLN A 227 -9.26 -3.20 29.74
CA GLN A 227 -8.32 -3.71 28.74
C GLN A 227 -8.96 -4.13 27.42
N LEU A 228 -10.29 -4.24 27.36
CA LEU A 228 -11.03 -4.58 26.13
C LEU A 228 -11.55 -3.35 25.39
N VAL A 229 -11.31 -2.15 25.93
CA VAL A 229 -11.79 -0.89 25.37
C VAL A 229 -10.61 -0.06 24.90
N HIS A 230 -10.68 0.37 23.65
CA HIS A 230 -9.75 1.33 23.09
C HIS A 230 -10.39 2.70 23.00
N THR A 231 -9.69 3.74 23.46
CA THR A 231 -10.11 5.13 23.36
C THR A 231 -9.26 5.82 22.29
N SER A 232 -9.91 6.45 21.31
CA SER A 232 -9.27 7.28 20.29
C SER A 232 -9.58 8.76 20.55
N ASP A 233 -8.60 9.65 20.34
CA ASP A 233 -8.70 11.09 20.60
C ASP A 233 -9.95 11.71 19.97
N GLU A 234 -10.21 11.45 18.69
CA GLU A 234 -11.45 11.83 18.02
C GLU A 234 -11.84 10.80 16.96
N ARG A 235 -13.11 10.41 16.93
CA ARG A 235 -13.66 9.55 15.88
C ARG A 235 -15.13 9.85 15.63
N LEU A 236 -15.50 9.96 14.35
CA LEU A 236 -16.87 10.28 13.91
C LEU A 236 -17.43 11.56 14.59
N GLY A 237 -16.57 12.56 14.81
CA GLY A 237 -16.95 13.82 15.49
C GLY A 237 -17.19 13.68 16.99
N VAL A 238 -16.71 12.60 17.60
CA VAL A 238 -16.77 12.36 19.05
C VAL A 238 -15.35 12.32 19.61
N THR A 239 -15.05 13.25 20.51
CA THR A 239 -13.81 13.25 21.30
C THR A 239 -13.81 12.09 22.30
N ASP A 240 -12.66 11.48 22.53
CA ASP A 240 -12.48 10.31 23.40
C ASP A 240 -13.41 9.14 23.04
N ALA A 241 -13.58 8.92 21.73
CA ALA A 241 -14.45 7.86 21.23
C ALA A 241 -13.93 6.47 21.61
N LYS A 242 -14.81 5.64 22.18
CA LYS A 242 -14.48 4.31 22.69
C LYS A 242 -14.94 3.21 21.74
N ALA A 243 -14.11 2.18 21.57
CA ALA A 243 -14.40 0.98 20.78
C ALA A 243 -14.08 -0.28 21.58
N VAL A 244 -14.85 -1.35 21.38
CA VAL A 244 -14.72 -2.62 22.11
C VAL A 244 -14.05 -3.68 21.23
N ASN A 245 -13.08 -4.41 21.81
CA ASN A 245 -12.55 -5.63 21.23
C ASN A 245 -13.50 -6.80 21.50
N TYR A 246 -14.49 -6.97 20.61
CA TYR A 246 -15.49 -8.03 20.72
C TYR A 246 -14.89 -9.44 20.72
N SER A 247 -13.82 -9.69 19.96
CA SER A 247 -13.17 -11.01 19.90
C SER A 247 -12.65 -11.46 21.25
N SER A 248 -12.14 -10.54 22.07
CA SER A 248 -11.62 -10.86 23.39
C SER A 248 -12.71 -11.15 24.43
N LEU A 249 -13.95 -10.71 24.23
CA LEU A 249 -15.07 -11.08 25.10
C LEU A 249 -15.34 -12.59 25.07
N ILE A 250 -14.99 -13.28 23.99
CA ILE A 250 -15.18 -14.73 23.84
C ILE A 250 -14.49 -15.50 24.97
N GLY A 251 -13.27 -15.09 25.39
CA GLY A 251 -12.57 -15.73 26.51
C GLY A 251 -13.35 -15.65 27.83
N VAL A 252 -13.98 -14.49 28.09
CA VAL A 252 -14.85 -14.28 29.25
C VAL A 252 -16.10 -15.17 29.16
N LEU A 253 -16.73 -15.21 27.98
CA LEU A 253 -17.94 -16.00 27.76
C LEU A 253 -17.67 -17.52 27.91
N ILE A 254 -16.51 -18.01 27.48
CA ILE A 254 -16.10 -19.41 27.66
C ILE A 254 -16.09 -19.78 29.15
N GLU A 255 -15.43 -18.97 29.98
CA GLU A 255 -15.36 -19.26 31.41
C GLU A 255 -16.72 -19.03 32.09
N ALA A 256 -17.53 -18.06 31.65
CA ALA A 256 -18.88 -17.87 32.19
C ALA A 256 -19.78 -19.08 31.93
N VAL A 257 -19.72 -19.67 30.73
CA VAL A 257 -20.48 -20.90 30.41
C VAL A 257 -20.00 -22.08 31.25
N LYS A 258 -18.68 -22.24 31.46
CA LYS A 258 -18.14 -23.30 32.32
C LYS A 258 -18.58 -23.14 33.78
N GLU A 259 -18.48 -21.94 34.32
CA GLU A 259 -18.88 -21.62 35.69
C GLU A 259 -20.39 -21.84 35.88
N GLN A 260 -21.21 -21.41 34.90
CA GLN A 260 -22.64 -21.68 34.87
C GLN A 260 -22.95 -23.19 34.80
N GLN A 261 -22.22 -23.95 33.99
CA GLN A 261 -22.39 -25.40 33.90
C GLN A 261 -22.07 -26.10 35.23
N SER A 262 -21.01 -25.69 35.92
CA SER A 262 -20.69 -26.20 37.26
C SER A 262 -21.80 -25.89 38.28
N GLN A 263 -22.40 -24.69 38.23
CA GLN A 263 -23.53 -24.34 39.09
C GLN A 263 -24.76 -25.22 38.80
N ILE A 264 -25.04 -25.50 37.54
CA ILE A 264 -26.15 -26.38 37.13
C ILE A 264 -25.93 -27.82 37.63
N GLU A 265 -24.72 -28.35 37.53
CA GLU A 265 -24.39 -29.68 38.03
C GLU A 265 -24.53 -29.77 39.54
N ALA A 266 -24.03 -28.78 40.28
CA ALA A 266 -24.19 -28.72 41.72
C ALA A 266 -25.67 -28.65 42.15
N LEU A 267 -26.49 -27.85 41.45
CA LEU A 267 -27.92 -27.77 41.71
C LEU A 267 -28.65 -29.08 41.40
N LYS A 268 -28.29 -29.78 40.32
CA LYS A 268 -28.88 -31.09 39.99
C LYS A 268 -28.58 -32.13 41.05
N THR A 269 -27.34 -32.18 41.56
CA THR A 269 -26.98 -33.09 42.65
C THR A 269 -27.83 -32.80 43.89
N GLN A 270 -27.95 -31.54 44.31
CA GLN A 270 -28.79 -31.17 45.46
C GLN A 270 -30.27 -31.56 45.26
N VAL A 271 -30.82 -31.35 44.05
CA VAL A 271 -32.20 -31.75 43.74
C VAL A 271 -32.38 -33.27 43.86
N ASN A 272 -31.43 -34.06 43.37
CA ASN A 272 -31.52 -35.53 43.44
C ASN A 272 -31.41 -36.03 44.89
N GLU A 273 -30.47 -35.49 45.67
CA GLU A 273 -30.33 -35.82 47.10
C GLU A 273 -31.62 -35.51 47.87
N LEU A 274 -32.21 -34.32 47.65
CA LEU A 274 -33.49 -33.94 48.25
C LEU A 274 -34.65 -34.86 47.82
N GLN A 275 -34.64 -35.36 46.59
CA GLN A 275 -35.66 -36.31 46.11
C GLN A 275 -35.51 -37.68 46.78
N GLU A 276 -34.28 -38.19 46.91
CA GLU A 276 -34.01 -39.44 47.62
C GLU A 276 -34.40 -39.35 49.10
N ASP A 277 -34.06 -38.26 49.77
CA ASP A 277 -34.42 -38.02 51.17
C ASP A 277 -35.94 -37.97 51.39
N ASN A 278 -36.67 -37.33 50.48
CA ASN A 278 -38.13 -37.29 50.53
C ASN A 278 -38.75 -38.69 50.35
N ILE A 279 -38.27 -39.48 49.37
CA ILE A 279 -38.75 -40.86 49.14
C ILE A 279 -38.48 -41.72 50.39
N ASN A 280 -37.30 -41.60 50.98
CA ASN A 280 -36.95 -42.33 52.19
C ASN A 280 -37.85 -41.95 53.38
N THR A 281 -38.20 -40.67 53.51
CA THR A 281 -39.08 -40.15 54.56
C THR A 281 -40.53 -40.64 54.39
N GLU A 282 -41.05 -40.64 53.16
CA GLU A 282 -42.39 -41.17 52.85
C GLU A 282 -42.50 -42.67 53.13
N ASN A 283 -41.48 -43.45 52.73
CA ASN A 283 -41.42 -44.88 53.00
C ASN A 283 -41.34 -45.19 54.51
N ALA A 284 -40.55 -44.44 55.27
CA ALA A 284 -40.46 -44.58 56.72
C ALA A 284 -41.80 -44.27 57.41
N SER A 285 -42.49 -43.22 56.95
CA SER A 285 -43.81 -42.83 57.47
C SER A 285 -44.89 -43.88 57.17
N THR A 286 -44.85 -44.47 55.98
CA THR A 286 -45.80 -45.53 55.57
C THR A 286 -45.62 -46.80 56.39
N ASN A 287 -44.37 -47.22 56.64
CA ASN A 287 -44.09 -48.41 57.46
C ASN A 287 -44.53 -48.23 58.92
N LEU A 288 -44.48 -47.02 59.47
CA LEU A 288 -44.92 -46.74 60.84
C LEU A 288 -46.45 -46.84 60.99
N VAL A 289 -47.21 -46.43 59.98
CA VAL A 289 -48.69 -46.50 59.98
C VAL A 289 -49.18 -47.95 59.87
N VAL A 290 -48.49 -48.80 59.09
CA VAL A 290 -48.85 -50.23 58.95
C VAL A 290 -48.60 -51.01 60.25
N LEU A 291 -47.58 -50.63 61.02
CA LEU A 291 -47.29 -51.27 62.32
C LEU A 291 -48.28 -50.85 63.42
N GLY A 292 -48.86 -49.64 63.34
CA GLY A 292 -49.82 -49.14 64.33
C GLY A 292 -51.28 -49.57 64.12
N ALA A 293 -51.61 -50.23 63.00
CA ALA A 293 -52.98 -50.65 62.66
C ALA A 293 -53.28 -52.14 62.95
N ASN A 294 -52.31 -52.89 63.47
CA ASN A 294 -52.42 -54.34 63.75
C ASN A 294 -52.54 -54.69 65.25
N ASP A 295 -52.76 -53.70 66.12
CA ASP A 295 -53.05 -53.88 67.56
C ASP A 295 -54.50 -53.53 67.91
#